data_AF-A0A060BVJ1-F1
#
_entry.id   AF-A0A060BVJ1-F1
#
_cell.length_a   1.000
_cell.length_b   1.000
_cell.length_c   1.000
_cell.angle_alpha   90.00
_cell.angle_beta   90.00
_cell.angle_gamma   90.00
#
_symmetry.space_group_name_H-M   'P 1'
#
loop_
_entity.id
_entity.type
_entity.pdbx_description
1 polymer ?
#
loop_
_entity_poly.entity_id
_entity_poly.type
_entity_poly.pdbx_seq_one_letter_code
_entity_poly.pdbx_strand_id
1 'polypeptide(L)'
;SIKIHYDTSSKTVKKGPLYTNNGFWDTFRTVYPLYSLIAVDEYGDMLEGFLNSYRATGFLPKWLSPDERGLMPGTLIDAVIADAASKNIRPDLMPEFLEAMKKGATSQSENSNYGRRGTKDYLKLGYVPLTHHESVNHT
;
A
#
# COMPACT_ATOMS: atom_id res chain seq x y z
N SER A 1 -8.64 -12.21 20.98
CA SER A 1 -9.90 -12.47 20.24
C SER A 1 -9.57 -12.64 18.77
N ILE A 2 -10.36 -13.41 18.01
CA ILE A 2 -10.17 -13.52 16.54
C ILE A 2 -10.57 -12.18 15.90
N LYS A 3 -9.66 -11.54 15.17
CA LYS A 3 -9.97 -10.32 14.41
C LYS A 3 -10.72 -10.67 13.13
N ILE A 4 -11.74 -9.89 12.81
CA ILE A 4 -12.54 -9.98 11.58
C ILE A 4 -12.75 -8.57 11.01
N HIS A 5 -12.98 -8.48 9.70
CA HIS A 5 -13.30 -7.22 9.02
C HIS A 5 -14.33 -7.44 7.92
N TYR A 6 -14.96 -6.34 7.48
CA TYR A 6 -15.82 -6.34 6.29
C TYR A 6 -14.99 -5.96 5.07
N ASP A 7 -14.98 -6.80 4.05
CA ASP A 7 -14.32 -6.56 2.76
C ASP A 7 -15.33 -5.91 1.79
N THR A 8 -15.08 -4.66 1.41
CA THR A 8 -15.99 -3.88 0.52
C THR A 8 -15.97 -4.38 -0.92
N SER A 9 -14.89 -5.05 -1.35
CA SER A 9 -14.75 -5.61 -2.71
C SER A 9 -15.66 -6.83 -2.87
N SER A 10 -15.51 -7.81 -1.97
CA SER A 10 -16.35 -9.03 -2.01
C SER A 10 -17.68 -8.90 -1.28
N LYS A 11 -17.90 -7.81 -0.52
CA LYS A 11 -19.09 -7.55 0.31
C LYS A 11 -19.36 -8.64 1.36
N THR A 12 -18.29 -9.20 1.93
CA THR A 12 -18.36 -10.30 2.91
C THR A 12 -17.48 -10.05 4.13
N VAL A 13 -17.73 -10.77 5.22
CA VAL A 13 -16.85 -10.77 6.39
C VAL A 13 -15.64 -11.68 6.14
N LYS A 14 -14.44 -11.19 6.45
CA LYS A 14 -13.17 -11.91 6.35
C LYS A 14 -12.48 -11.99 7.71
N LYS A 15 -11.55 -12.94 7.84
CA LYS A 15 -10.69 -13.08 9.03
C LYS A 15 -9.45 -12.19 8.88
N GLY A 16 -8.91 -11.76 10.02
CA GLY A 16 -7.70 -10.92 10.10
C GLY A 16 -8.02 -9.45 10.33
N PRO A 17 -7.01 -8.65 10.73
CA PRO A 17 -7.15 -7.20 10.88
C PRO A 17 -7.37 -6.51 9.54
N LEU A 18 -7.95 -5.31 9.59
CA LEU A 18 -8.00 -4.36 8.49
C LEU A 18 -7.98 -2.95 9.08
N TYR A 19 -7.19 -2.05 8.49
CA TYR A 19 -7.06 -0.66 8.91
C TYR A 19 -7.46 0.27 7.77
N THR A 20 -7.94 1.47 8.11
CA THR A 20 -8.44 2.45 7.15
C THR A 20 -8.13 3.88 7.61
N ASN A 21 -8.60 4.90 6.88
CA ASN A 21 -8.39 6.32 7.11
C ASN A 21 -6.92 6.72 7.14
N ASN A 22 -6.17 6.25 6.14
CA ASN A 22 -4.75 6.57 5.99
C ASN A 22 -4.37 6.83 4.53
N GLY A 23 -3.67 7.95 4.32
CA GLY A 23 -2.97 8.28 3.08
C GLY A 23 -1.47 8.06 3.25
N PHE A 24 -0.90 7.08 2.55
CA PHE A 24 0.50 6.74 2.75
C PHE A 24 1.45 7.83 2.23
N TRP A 25 1.02 8.64 1.27
CA TRP A 25 1.79 9.81 0.79
C TRP A 25 2.07 10.81 1.93
N ASP A 26 1.14 10.91 2.89
CA ASP A 26 1.27 11.76 4.07
C ASP A 26 2.05 11.05 5.17
N THR A 27 1.68 9.82 5.52
CA THR A 27 2.05 9.21 6.81
C THR A 27 3.34 8.38 6.79
N PHE A 28 3.86 7.99 5.61
CA PHE A 28 5.10 7.21 5.50
C PHE A 28 6.32 7.91 6.10
N ARG A 29 6.35 9.25 6.07
CA ARG A 29 7.52 10.07 6.43
C ARG A 29 7.76 10.18 7.94
N THR A 30 6.71 10.04 8.76
CA THR A 30 6.80 10.35 10.20
C THR A 30 5.98 9.41 11.08
N VAL A 31 4.74 9.08 10.70
CA VAL A 31 3.83 8.29 11.56
C VAL A 31 4.37 6.87 11.72
N TYR A 32 4.60 6.16 10.62
CA TYR A 32 5.09 4.78 10.67
C TYR A 32 6.53 4.67 11.20
N PRO A 33 7.46 5.59 10.85
CA PRO A 33 8.74 5.68 11.52
C PRO A 33 8.62 5.86 13.04
N LEU A 34 7.67 6.68 13.53
CA LEU A 34 7.43 6.80 14.96
C LEU A 34 6.88 5.50 15.57
N TYR A 35 5.88 4.88 14.93
CA TYR A 35 5.31 3.62 15.42
C TYR A 35 6.32 2.47 15.45
N SER A 36 7.32 2.48 14.56
CA SER A 36 8.44 1.55 14.62
C SER A 36 9.28 1.63 15.90
N LEU A 37 9.14 2.72 16.68
CA LEU A 37 9.87 2.95 17.93
C LEU A 37 8.98 2.72 19.15
N ILE A 38 7.72 3.16 19.10
CA ILE A 38 6.86 3.26 20.30
C ILE A 38 5.59 2.41 20.27
N ALA A 39 5.22 1.84 19.12
CA ALA A 39 3.96 1.13 18.90
C ALA A 39 4.15 -0.04 17.91
N VAL A 40 5.18 -0.86 18.16
CA VAL A 40 5.63 -1.91 17.23
C VAL A 40 4.57 -3.00 17.04
N ASP A 41 3.84 -3.36 18.10
CA ASP A 41 2.78 -4.37 18.03
C ASP A 41 1.60 -3.87 17.18
N GLU A 42 1.15 -2.63 17.41
CA GLU A 42 0.12 -1.99 16.60
C GLU A 42 0.56 -1.85 15.14
N TYR A 43 1.82 -1.47 14.91
CA TYR A 43 2.36 -1.38 13.55
C TYR A 43 2.37 -2.75 12.86
N GLY A 44 2.73 -3.81 13.59
CA GLY A 44 2.68 -5.18 13.10
C GLY A 44 1.27 -5.62 12.69
N ASP A 45 0.25 -5.21 13.46
CA ASP A 45 -1.16 -5.44 13.12
C ASP A 45 -1.63 -4.61 11.92
N MET A 46 -1.18 -3.36 11.81
CA MET A 46 -1.46 -2.49 10.67
C MET A 46 -0.90 -3.05 9.37
N LEU A 47 0.36 -3.52 9.38
CA LEU A 47 0.99 -4.17 8.22
C LEU A 47 0.14 -5.34 7.72
N GLU A 48 -0.29 -6.23 8.62
CA GLU A 48 -1.17 -7.34 8.22
C GLU A 48 -2.51 -6.84 7.65
N GLY A 49 -3.06 -5.76 8.21
CA GLY A 49 -4.23 -5.10 7.66
C GLY A 49 -4.03 -4.60 6.22
N PHE A 50 -2.91 -3.95 5.93
CA PHE A 50 -2.60 -3.47 4.58
C PHE A 50 -2.36 -4.60 3.59
N LEU A 51 -1.74 -5.69 4.05
CA LEU A 51 -1.60 -6.90 3.24
C LEU A 51 -2.95 -7.56 2.97
N ASN A 52 -3.89 -7.54 3.92
CA ASN A 52 -5.26 -7.99 3.68
C ASN A 52 -5.99 -7.11 2.64
N SER A 53 -5.75 -5.79 2.62
CA SER A 53 -6.23 -4.93 1.52
C SER A 53 -5.69 -5.38 0.17
N TYR A 54 -4.41 -5.74 0.08
CA TYR A 54 -3.81 -6.33 -1.12
C TYR A 54 -4.47 -7.66 -1.51
N ARG A 55 -4.67 -8.58 -0.57
CA ARG A 55 -5.31 -9.87 -0.83
C ARG A 55 -6.75 -9.72 -1.35
N ALA A 56 -7.47 -8.69 -0.90
CA ALA A 56 -8.85 -8.42 -1.32
C ALA A 56 -8.97 -7.72 -2.68
N THR A 57 -8.03 -6.82 -3.00
CA THR A 57 -8.15 -5.92 -4.16
C THR A 57 -7.12 -6.19 -5.27
N GLY A 58 -6.07 -6.94 -4.94
CA GLY A 58 -4.95 -7.24 -5.82
C GLY A 58 -3.87 -6.15 -5.86
N PHE A 59 -4.00 -5.01 -5.18
CA PHE A 59 -2.97 -3.97 -5.12
C PHE A 59 -2.78 -3.46 -3.69
N LEU A 60 -1.56 -3.08 -3.34
CA LEU A 60 -1.32 -2.41 -2.06
C LEU A 60 -2.02 -1.03 -2.05
N PRO A 61 -2.61 -0.63 -0.91
CA PRO A 61 -3.41 0.57 -0.85
C PRO A 61 -2.58 1.87 -0.89
N LYS A 62 -3.16 2.94 -1.43
CA LYS A 62 -2.60 4.30 -1.44
C LYS A 62 -3.29 5.22 -0.43
N TRP A 63 -4.62 5.27 -0.48
CA TRP A 63 -5.44 6.15 0.36
C TRP A 63 -6.74 5.44 0.73
N LEU A 64 -6.84 4.90 1.94
CA LEU A 64 -8.01 4.16 2.43
C LEU A 64 -9.02 5.08 3.15
N SER A 65 -10.28 5.15 2.70
CA SER A 65 -11.38 5.87 3.39
C SER A 65 -12.79 5.54 2.83
N PRO A 66 -13.45 4.42 3.24
CA PRO A 66 -12.89 3.33 4.02
C PRO A 66 -12.03 2.37 3.18
N ASP A 67 -12.26 2.33 1.87
CA ASP A 67 -11.49 1.58 0.88
C ASP A 67 -10.72 2.53 -0.06
N GLU A 68 -10.12 1.99 -1.12
CA GLU A 68 -9.18 2.73 -1.96
C GLU A 68 -9.84 3.94 -2.66
N ARG A 69 -9.29 5.12 -2.40
CA ARG A 69 -9.73 6.40 -2.98
C ARG A 69 -8.86 6.85 -4.15
N GLY A 70 -7.69 6.25 -4.36
CA GLY A 70 -6.81 6.52 -5.49
C GLY A 70 -6.08 7.86 -5.44
N LEU A 71 -6.21 8.60 -4.34
CA LEU A 71 -5.70 9.97 -4.19
C LEU A 71 -4.19 10.00 -3.96
N MET A 72 -3.59 11.14 -4.32
CA MET A 72 -2.16 11.46 -4.29
C MET A 72 -1.28 10.60 -5.23
N PRO A 73 -0.14 11.13 -5.70
CA PRO A 73 0.82 10.36 -6.48
C PRO A 73 1.53 9.25 -5.69
N GLY A 74 2.05 8.26 -6.43
CA GLY A 74 2.94 7.21 -5.90
C GLY A 74 2.26 6.11 -5.07
N THR A 75 3.02 5.07 -4.75
CA THR A 75 2.62 3.93 -3.90
C THR A 75 3.44 3.94 -2.60
N LEU A 76 3.32 5.02 -1.81
CA LEU A 76 4.23 5.29 -0.68
C LEU A 76 4.11 4.32 0.50
N ILE A 77 3.15 3.39 0.46
CA ILE A 77 3.14 2.21 1.33
C ILE A 77 4.41 1.35 1.14
N ASP A 78 5.03 1.39 -0.04
CA ASP A 78 6.31 0.72 -0.31
C ASP A 78 7.39 1.18 0.69
N ALA A 79 7.42 2.47 1.03
CA ALA A 79 8.37 3.02 2.00
C ALA A 79 8.06 2.56 3.44
N VAL A 80 6.78 2.43 3.79
CA VAL A 80 6.32 1.89 5.08
C VAL A 80 6.79 0.45 5.25
N ILE A 81 6.58 -0.37 4.22
CA ILE A 81 7.01 -1.78 4.20
C ILE A 81 8.53 -1.88 4.28
N ALA A 82 9.27 -1.08 3.50
CA ALA A 82 10.73 -1.09 3.50
C ALA A 82 11.32 -0.68 4.87
N ASP A 83 10.74 0.34 5.52
CA ASP A 83 11.14 0.75 6.87
C ASP A 83 10.94 -0.39 7.88
N ALA A 84 9.75 -1.03 7.86
CA ALA A 84 9.45 -2.18 8.70
C ALA A 84 10.41 -3.35 8.46
N ALA A 85 10.70 -3.67 7.20
CA ALA A 85 11.65 -4.72 6.83
C ALA A 85 13.06 -4.45 7.37
N SER A 86 13.56 -3.22 7.21
CA SER A 86 14.90 -2.83 7.70
C SER A 86 15.03 -2.89 9.22
N LYS A 87 13.91 -2.74 9.93
CA LYS A 87 13.81 -2.79 11.40
C LYS A 87 13.35 -4.14 11.93
N ASN A 88 13.26 -5.16 11.07
CA ASN A 88 12.84 -6.51 11.42
C ASN A 88 11.43 -6.60 12.07
N ILE A 89 10.50 -5.74 11.64
CA ILE A 89 9.10 -5.74 12.06
C ILE A 89 8.31 -6.63 11.09
N ARG A 90 7.62 -7.66 11.59
CA ARG A 90 6.86 -8.64 10.78
C ARG A 90 7.65 -9.27 9.63
N PRO A 91 8.84 -9.87 9.88
CA PRO A 91 9.63 -10.53 8.83
C PRO A 91 8.87 -11.66 8.13
N ASP A 92 7.87 -12.25 8.80
CA ASP A 92 6.96 -13.27 8.27
C ASP A 92 6.13 -12.78 7.08
N LEU A 93 5.80 -11.48 7.02
CA LEU A 93 4.97 -10.91 5.95
C LEU A 93 5.79 -10.44 4.74
N MET A 94 7.09 -10.22 4.91
CA MET A 94 7.94 -9.57 3.90
C MET A 94 8.02 -10.30 2.56
N PRO A 95 8.04 -11.65 2.49
CA PRO A 95 7.99 -12.34 1.21
C PRO A 95 6.73 -12.02 0.39
N GLU A 96 5.56 -11.96 1.03
CA GLU A 96 4.30 -11.64 0.32
C GLU A 96 4.21 -10.16 -0.05
N PHE A 97 4.69 -9.27 0.83
CA PHE A 97 4.81 -7.85 0.51
C PHE A 97 5.72 -7.60 -0.69
N LEU A 98 6.84 -8.31 -0.81
CA LEU A 98 7.73 -8.18 -1.95
C LEU A 98 7.01 -8.50 -3.26
N GLU A 99 6.22 -9.57 -3.30
CA GLU A 99 5.42 -9.91 -4.48
C GLU A 99 4.33 -8.88 -4.76
N ALA A 100 3.67 -8.35 -3.71
CA ALA A 100 2.68 -7.29 -3.83
C ALA A 100 3.28 -5.97 -4.38
N MET A 101 4.44 -5.56 -3.88
CA MET A 101 5.17 -4.36 -4.35
C MET A 101 5.63 -4.53 -5.80
N LYS A 102 6.19 -5.68 -6.17
CA LYS A 102 6.57 -5.99 -7.55
C LYS A 102 5.37 -5.92 -8.49
N LYS A 103 4.22 -6.48 -8.09
CA LYS A 103 2.98 -6.38 -8.88
C LYS A 103 2.59 -4.92 -9.10
N GLY A 104 2.55 -4.11 -8.05
CA GLY A 104 2.23 -2.68 -8.15
C GLY A 104 3.22 -1.88 -9.02
N ALA A 105 4.49 -2.28 -9.04
CA ALA A 105 5.55 -1.64 -9.81
C ALA A 105 5.60 -2.08 -11.29
N THR A 106 5.03 -3.23 -11.64
CA THR A 106 5.18 -3.84 -12.98
C THR A 106 3.87 -4.01 -13.75
N SER A 107 2.74 -3.99 -13.06
CA SER A 107 1.42 -4.18 -13.66
C SER A 107 0.61 -2.89 -13.64
N GLN A 108 0.04 -2.51 -14.79
CA GLN A 108 -0.92 -1.41 -14.86
C GLN A 108 -2.30 -1.94 -14.44
N SER A 109 -2.91 -1.32 -13.44
CA SER A 109 -4.32 -1.57 -13.11
C SER A 109 -5.25 -1.00 -14.18
N GLU A 110 -6.34 -1.72 -14.48
CA GLU A 110 -7.46 -1.21 -15.29
C GLU A 110 -8.28 -0.16 -14.54
N ASN A 111 -8.27 -0.20 -13.19
CA ASN A 111 -8.86 0.82 -12.35
C ASN A 111 -7.76 1.79 -11.89
N SER A 112 -7.89 3.06 -12.28
CA SER A 112 -6.90 4.13 -12.03
C SER A 112 -6.68 4.46 -10.55
N ASN A 113 -7.55 4.00 -9.65
CA ASN A 113 -7.36 4.16 -8.21
C ASN A 113 -6.24 3.27 -7.66
N TYR A 114 -5.90 2.17 -8.35
CA TYR A 114 -4.98 1.16 -7.85
C TYR A 114 -3.63 1.16 -8.58
N GLY A 115 -2.56 0.88 -7.84
CA GLY A 115 -1.21 0.76 -8.37
C GLY A 115 -0.63 2.09 -8.87
N ARG A 116 0.43 1.99 -9.67
CA ARG A 116 1.08 3.17 -10.27
C ARG A 116 0.28 3.69 -11.47
N ARG A 117 0.31 5.01 -11.66
CA ARG A 117 -0.14 5.65 -12.90
C ARG A 117 1.02 5.69 -13.88
N GLY A 118 0.77 5.32 -15.14
CA GLY A 118 1.80 5.35 -16.18
C GLY A 118 2.85 4.25 -16.05
N THR A 119 2.52 3.09 -15.44
CA THR A 119 3.47 2.00 -15.18
C THR A 119 4.20 1.56 -16.45
N LYS A 120 3.47 1.38 -17.56
CA LYS A 120 4.04 0.96 -18.84
C LYS A 120 4.97 2.01 -19.44
N ASP A 121 4.61 3.29 -19.33
CA ASP A 121 5.43 4.40 -19.83
C ASP A 121 6.72 4.53 -19.02
N TYR A 122 6.62 4.48 -17.69
CA TYR A 122 7.79 4.52 -16.81
C TYR A 122 8.76 3.38 -17.11
N LEU A 123 8.27 2.14 -17.24
CA LEU A 123 9.11 0.99 -17.56
C LEU A 123 9.80 1.12 -18.93
N LYS A 124 9.16 1.79 -19.89
CA LYS A 124 9.69 1.99 -21.24
C LYS A 124 10.66 3.17 -21.35
N LEU A 125 10.38 4.26 -20.65
CA LEU A 125 11.02 5.56 -20.85
C LEU A 125 11.95 5.96 -19.71
N GLY A 126 11.83 5.34 -18.53
CA GLY A 126 12.53 5.74 -17.30
C GLY A 126 11.91 6.93 -16.58
N TYR A 127 10.77 7.44 -17.06
CA TYR A 127 10.00 8.52 -16.43
C TYR A 127 8.53 8.47 -16.87
N VAL A 128 7.65 9.16 -16.15
CA VAL A 128 6.25 9.34 -16.54
C VAL A 128 6.14 10.59 -17.42
N PRO A 129 5.63 10.50 -18.66
CA PRO A 129 5.56 11.64 -19.56
C PRO A 129 4.51 12.68 -19.13
N LEU A 130 4.66 13.94 -19.58
CA LEU A 130 3.80 15.08 -19.25
C LEU A 130 2.31 14.88 -19.62
N THR A 131 2.00 13.90 -20.47
CA THR A 131 0.62 13.51 -20.78
C THR A 131 -0.14 12.97 -19.56
N HIS A 132 0.56 12.58 -18.49
CA HIS A 132 -0.04 12.28 -17.19
C HIS A 132 0.04 13.51 -16.29
N HIS A 133 -1.08 13.91 -15.67
CA HIS A 133 -1.11 14.98 -14.68
C HIS A 133 -0.13 14.68 -13.53
N GLU A 134 0.57 15.72 -13.01
CA GLU A 134 1.58 15.59 -11.94
C GLU A 134 2.74 14.62 -12.26
N SER A 135 3.13 14.50 -13.54
CA SER A 135 4.11 13.51 -14.00
C SER A 135 5.46 13.58 -13.28
N VAL A 136 5.89 14.76 -12.83
CA VAL A 136 7.13 14.94 -12.05
C VAL A 136 7.06 14.23 -10.70
N ASN A 137 5.91 14.23 -10.02
CA ASN A 137 5.72 13.52 -8.76
C ASN A 137 5.53 12.02 -8.95
N HIS A 138 5.06 11.61 -10.12
CA HIS A 138 4.87 10.21 -10.48
C HIS A 138 6.15 9.51 -10.98
N THR A 139 7.10 10.28 -11.51
CA THR A 139 8.42 9.81 -11.95
C THR A 139 9.30 9.52 -10.74
#